data_AF-A0A314UT17-F1
#
_entry.id   AF-A0A314UT17-F1
#
_cell.length_a   1.000
_cell.length_b   1.000
_cell.length_c   1.000
_cell.angle_alpha   90.00
_cell.angle_beta   90.00
_cell.angle_gamma   90.00
#
_symmetry.space_group_name_H-M   'P 1'
#
loop_
_entity.id
_entity.type
_entity.pdbx_description
1 polymer ?
#
loop_
_entity_poly.entity_id
_entity_poly.type
_entity_poly.pdbx_seq_one_letter_code
_entity_poly.pdbx_strand_id
1 'polypeptide(L)'
;MLKALPIEKKKEYVADVYCTCEVICLLIITTQSHGHSGLPKRHAPLFILGDSVFEAGNNNYFNTTARANYKPYGETYFKYPTGRFSDGRQIPDFIAQYAKLPLIPPYLQPDLHDFSYGVNFASAGSGALDGTRQGSMEIMALNNLVSGDKP
;
A
#
# COMPACT_ATOMS: atom_id res chain seq x y z
N MET A 1 25.22 12.61 -15.46
CA MET A 1 25.39 11.53 -16.46
C MET A 1 25.02 10.21 -15.80
N LEU A 2 23.79 9.71 -16.03
CA LEU A 2 23.32 8.45 -15.43
C LEU A 2 24.12 7.29 -16.02
N LYS A 3 24.93 6.61 -15.20
CA LYS A 3 25.58 5.36 -15.60
C LYS A 3 24.51 4.28 -15.70
N ALA A 4 24.30 3.75 -16.90
CA ALA A 4 23.45 2.58 -17.10
C ALA A 4 24.01 1.42 -16.27
N LEU A 5 23.13 0.73 -15.52
CA LEU A 5 23.52 -0.47 -14.77
C LEU A 5 24.04 -1.55 -15.73
N PRO A 6 25.10 -2.30 -15.34
CA PRO A 6 25.62 -3.42 -16.13
C PRO A 6 24.50 -4.39 -16.51
N ILE A 7 24.55 -4.93 -17.73
CA ILE A 7 23.53 -5.83 -18.29
C ILE A 7 23.23 -7.02 -17.37
N GLU A 8 24.24 -7.51 -16.66
CA GLU A 8 24.08 -8.59 -15.67
C GLU A 8 23.16 -8.21 -14.51
N LYS A 9 23.29 -7.00 -13.96
CA LYS A 9 22.39 -6.50 -12.90
C LYS A 9 20.97 -6.28 -13.38
N LYS A 10 20.77 -5.96 -14.67
CA LYS A 10 19.43 -5.90 -15.27
C LYS A 10 18.80 -7.28 -15.41
N LYS A 11 19.59 -8.31 -15.75
CA LYS A 11 19.11 -9.69 -15.84
C LYS A 11 18.75 -10.27 -14.47
N GLU A 12 19.57 -9.96 -13.46
CA GLU A 12 19.32 -10.34 -12.06
C GLU A 12 18.04 -9.67 -11.53
N TYR A 13 17.88 -8.36 -11.75
CA TYR A 13 16.67 -7.64 -11.39
C TYR A 13 15.42 -8.19 -12.09
N VAL A 14 15.52 -8.51 -13.38
CA VAL A 14 14.40 -9.11 -14.13
C VAL A 14 14.09 -10.51 -13.61
N ALA A 15 15.10 -11.33 -13.31
CA ALA A 15 14.91 -12.65 -12.72
C ALA A 15 14.26 -12.59 -11.33
N ASP A 16 14.64 -11.62 -10.50
CA ASP A 16 14.01 -11.38 -9.19
C ASP A 16 12.55 -10.95 -9.33
N VAL A 17 12.22 -10.08 -10.29
CA VAL A 17 10.83 -9.67 -10.58
C VAL A 17 10.00 -10.86 -11.09
N TYR A 18 10.56 -11.72 -11.95
CA TYR A 18 9.87 -12.94 -12.40
C TYR A 18 9.70 -13.96 -11.25
N CYS A 19 10.73 -14.16 -10.42
CA CYS A 19 10.70 -15.07 -9.29
C CYS A 19 9.67 -14.63 -8.23
N THR A 20 9.62 -13.33 -7.93
CA THR A 20 8.62 -12.76 -7.02
C THR A 20 7.19 -12.88 -7.58
N CYS A 21 6.98 -12.64 -8.88
CA CYS A 21 5.68 -12.87 -9.53
C CYS A 21 5.23 -14.34 -9.48
N GLU A 22 6.13 -15.30 -9.74
CA GLU A 22 5.82 -16.74 -9.68
C GLU A 22 5.45 -17.18 -8.26
N VAL A 23 6.18 -16.69 -7.24
CA VAL A 23 5.87 -16.97 -5.82
C VAL A 23 4.52 -16.37 -5.41
N ILE A 24 4.18 -15.17 -5.89
CA ILE A 24 2.87 -14.53 -5.65
C ILE A 24 1.74 -15.33 -6.32
N CYS A 25 1.93 -15.80 -7.55
CA CYS A 25 0.94 -16.62 -8.27
C CYS A 25 0.68 -17.97 -7.57
N LEU A 26 1.73 -18.63 -7.05
CA LEU A 26 1.61 -19.90 -6.33
C LEU A 26 0.87 -19.77 -5.00
N LEU A 27 1.06 -18.67 -4.27
CA LEU A 27 0.35 -18.40 -3.00
C LEU A 27 -1.17 -18.23 -3.23
N ILE A 28 -1.59 -17.66 -4.37
CA ILE A 28 -3.01 -17.49 -4.72
C ILE A 28 -3.69 -18.82 -5.07
N ILE A 29 -2.95 -19.80 -5.60
CA ILE A 29 -3.52 -21.11 -6.03
C ILE A 29 -3.74 -22.05 -4.85
N THR A 30 -2.95 -21.94 -3.77
CA THR A 30 -3.04 -22.86 -2.61
C THR A 30 -4.21 -22.62 -1.66
N THR A 31 -4.99 -21.55 -1.80
CA THR A 31 -6.16 -21.28 -0.94
C THR A 31 -7.48 -21.67 -1.62
N GLN A 32 -7.68 -22.97 -1.88
CA GLN A 32 -9.01 -23.53 -2.11
C GLN A 32 -9.39 -24.46 -0.97
N SER A 33 -9.83 -23.88 0.15
CA SER A 33 -10.44 -24.65 1.23
C SER A 33 -11.89 -25.00 0.87
N HIS A 34 -12.20 -26.29 0.76
CA HIS A 34 -13.57 -26.79 0.77
C HIS A 34 -14.09 -26.77 2.23
N GLY A 35 -14.99 -25.84 2.54
CA GLY A 35 -15.56 -25.69 3.88
C GLY A 35 -17.09 -25.52 3.84
N HIS A 36 -17.76 -26.33 4.65
CA HIS A 36 -19.21 -26.54 4.74
C HIS A 36 -20.09 -25.29 4.92
N SER A 37 -21.33 -25.41 4.44
CA SER A 37 -22.45 -24.48 4.54
C SER A 37 -22.87 -24.17 5.98
N GLY A 38 -22.56 -22.93 6.41
CA GLY A 38 -23.15 -22.25 7.56
C GLY A 38 -22.68 -20.79 7.55
N LEU A 39 -23.58 -19.81 7.50
CA LEU A 39 -23.23 -18.38 7.45
C LEU A 39 -22.56 -17.91 8.75
N PRO A 40 -21.41 -17.21 8.65
CA PRO A 40 -21.18 -16.04 9.47
C PRO A 40 -21.07 -14.79 8.57
N LYS A 41 -21.83 -13.74 8.90
CA LYS A 41 -21.55 -12.37 8.47
C LYS A 41 -20.25 -11.87 9.12
N ARG A 42 -19.10 -12.47 8.82
CA ARG A 42 -17.78 -12.02 9.27
C ARG A 42 -16.90 -11.74 8.06
N HIS A 43 -16.55 -10.48 7.84
CA HIS A 43 -15.50 -10.11 6.90
C HIS A 43 -14.12 -10.26 7.57
N ALA A 44 -13.09 -10.56 6.78
CA ALA A 44 -11.71 -10.43 7.24
C ALA A 44 -11.25 -8.98 7.02
N PRO A 45 -10.69 -8.29 8.03
CA PRO A 45 -10.11 -6.97 7.83
C PRO A 45 -8.91 -7.02 6.87
N LEU A 46 -8.73 -5.96 6.08
CA LEU A 46 -7.58 -5.82 5.18
C LEU A 46 -6.61 -4.76 5.71
N PHE A 47 -5.45 -5.20 6.18
CA PHE A 47 -4.36 -4.31 6.59
C PHE A 47 -3.33 -4.19 5.48
N ILE A 48 -3.00 -2.96 5.08
CA ILE A 48 -2.14 -2.68 3.93
C ILE A 48 -0.88 -1.99 4.44
N LEU A 49 0.29 -2.52 4.05
CA LEU A 49 1.59 -1.93 4.33
C LEU A 49 2.33 -1.70 3.02
N GLY A 50 3.23 -0.72 3.00
CA GLY A 50 4.09 -0.47 1.86
C GLY A 50 4.40 1.00 1.65
N ASP A 51 4.63 1.35 0.39
CA ASP A 51 5.02 2.70 -0.03
C ASP A 51 3.94 3.36 -0.91
N SER A 52 4.35 4.33 -1.72
CA SER A 52 3.53 5.02 -2.73
C SER A 52 2.63 4.11 -3.57
N VAL A 53 3.06 2.88 -3.88
CA VAL A 53 2.32 1.94 -4.74
C VAL A 53 1.00 1.52 -4.09
N PHE A 54 0.92 1.52 -2.76
CA PHE A 54 -0.25 1.10 -2.00
C PHE A 54 -0.86 2.21 -1.14
N GLU A 55 -0.33 3.42 -1.22
CA GLU A 55 -0.73 4.52 -0.35
C GLU A 55 -2.15 5.03 -0.62
N ALA A 56 -2.98 5.10 0.43
CA ALA A 56 -4.32 5.67 0.37
C ALA A 56 -4.41 7.16 0.77
N GLY A 57 -3.29 7.80 1.07
CA GLY A 57 -3.19 9.23 1.42
C GLY A 57 -2.70 9.54 2.83
N ASN A 58 -1.93 8.64 3.47
CA ASN A 58 -1.35 8.91 4.79
C ASN A 58 -0.47 10.18 4.80
N ASN A 59 0.29 10.42 3.73
CA ASN A 59 1.21 11.55 3.62
C ASN A 59 0.51 12.92 3.54
N ASN A 60 -0.83 12.94 3.44
CA ASN A 60 -1.60 14.17 3.51
C ASN A 60 -1.67 14.76 4.93
N TYR A 61 -1.29 13.98 5.95
CA TYR A 61 -1.53 14.32 7.36
C TYR A 61 -0.28 14.65 8.17
N PHE A 62 0.92 14.63 7.58
CA PHE A 62 2.19 15.02 8.22
C PHE A 62 3.13 15.71 7.22
N ASN A 63 4.22 16.32 7.67
CA ASN A 63 4.99 17.28 6.87
C ASN A 63 6.00 16.61 5.90
N THR A 64 5.51 16.20 4.73
CA THR A 64 6.33 15.54 3.71
C THR A 64 6.07 16.06 2.30
N THR A 65 7.06 15.96 1.43
CA THR A 65 6.95 16.33 0.01
C THR A 65 6.42 15.20 -0.87
N ALA A 66 6.44 13.95 -0.38
CA ALA A 66 5.92 12.80 -1.12
C ALA A 66 4.41 12.69 -0.96
N ARG A 67 3.65 13.64 -1.52
CA ARG A 67 2.19 13.64 -1.50
C ARG A 67 1.63 13.47 -2.91
N ALA A 68 0.46 12.86 -3.02
CA ALA A 68 -0.32 12.78 -4.25
C ALA A 68 -1.69 13.46 -4.10
N ASN A 69 -1.71 14.62 -3.44
CA ASN A 69 -2.90 15.44 -3.16
C ASN A 69 -3.11 16.56 -4.20
N TYR A 70 -2.61 16.38 -5.42
CA TYR A 70 -2.71 17.34 -6.52
C TYR A 70 -2.98 16.63 -7.85
N LYS A 71 -3.40 17.39 -8.87
CA LYS A 71 -3.65 16.83 -10.22
C LYS A 71 -2.36 16.33 -10.86
N PRO A 72 -2.35 15.21 -11.59
CA PRO A 72 -3.52 14.51 -12.13
C PRO A 72 -4.04 13.37 -11.24
N TYR A 73 -3.64 13.26 -9.97
CA TYR A 73 -4.03 12.11 -9.15
C TYR A 73 -5.54 12.09 -8.86
N GLY A 74 -6.13 10.90 -8.98
CA GLY A 74 -7.54 10.62 -8.71
C GLY A 74 -8.57 11.20 -9.70
N GLU A 75 -8.21 11.85 -10.81
CA GLU A 75 -9.16 12.47 -11.74
C GLU A 75 -10.06 11.45 -12.45
N THR A 76 -9.53 10.29 -12.84
CA THR A 76 -10.28 9.27 -13.58
C THR A 76 -11.33 8.58 -12.72
N TYR A 77 -11.00 8.15 -11.50
CA TYR A 77 -11.94 7.37 -10.66
C TYR A 77 -12.58 8.19 -9.53
N PHE A 78 -11.79 8.88 -8.71
CA PHE A 78 -12.26 9.55 -7.50
C PHE A 78 -12.81 10.95 -7.75
N LYS A 79 -12.42 11.59 -8.85
CA LYS A 79 -12.72 12.98 -9.23
C LYS A 79 -12.08 14.03 -8.33
N TYR A 80 -11.17 13.63 -7.45
CA TYR A 80 -10.33 14.49 -6.62
C TYR A 80 -9.08 13.71 -6.16
N PRO A 81 -7.98 14.40 -5.81
CA PRO A 81 -6.75 13.72 -5.42
C PRO A 81 -6.85 13.21 -3.97
N THR A 82 -6.94 11.89 -3.82
CA THR A 82 -7.08 11.23 -2.50
C THR A 82 -5.75 11.06 -1.76
N GLY A 83 -4.61 11.29 -2.42
CA GLY A 83 -3.29 10.89 -1.91
C GLY A 83 -2.81 9.53 -2.44
N ARG A 84 -3.61 8.84 -3.27
CA ARG A 84 -3.14 7.70 -4.07
C ARG A 84 -2.23 8.17 -5.20
N PHE A 85 -1.09 7.52 -5.37
CA PHE A 85 -0.16 7.75 -6.49
C PHE A 85 -0.67 7.10 -7.79
N SER A 86 -1.92 7.39 -8.16
CA SER A 86 -2.62 6.90 -9.33
C SER A 86 -3.69 7.91 -9.74
N ASP A 87 -4.07 7.93 -11.02
CA ASP A 87 -5.24 8.69 -11.51
C ASP A 87 -6.59 8.02 -11.09
N GLY A 88 -6.52 6.93 -10.35
CA GLY A 88 -7.68 6.28 -9.78
C GLY A 88 -7.33 5.26 -8.73
N ARG A 89 -7.91 4.07 -8.86
CA ARG A 89 -7.70 2.96 -7.93
C ARG A 89 -6.31 2.36 -8.05
N GLN A 90 -5.84 1.79 -6.94
CA GLN A 90 -4.61 1.00 -6.84
C GLN A 90 -4.95 -0.47 -6.57
N ILE A 91 -3.94 -1.35 -6.63
CA ILE A 91 -4.08 -2.80 -6.36
C ILE A 91 -4.88 -3.10 -5.08
N PRO A 92 -4.64 -2.44 -3.93
CA PRO A 92 -5.39 -2.72 -2.70
C PRO A 92 -6.89 -2.40 -2.81
N ASP A 93 -7.26 -1.42 -3.64
CA ASP A 93 -8.67 -1.07 -3.85
C ASP A 93 -9.40 -2.16 -4.64
N PHE A 94 -8.71 -2.82 -5.58
CA PHE A 94 -9.27 -3.96 -6.31
C PHE A 94 -9.36 -5.20 -5.41
N ILE A 95 -8.38 -5.43 -4.54
CA ILE A 95 -8.43 -6.51 -3.54
C ILE A 95 -9.60 -6.30 -2.58
N ALA A 96 -9.75 -5.08 -2.04
CA ALA A 96 -10.87 -4.73 -1.18
C ALA A 96 -12.23 -4.95 -1.88
N GLN A 97 -12.35 -4.51 -3.14
CA GLN A 97 -13.56 -4.73 -3.94
C GLN A 97 -13.85 -6.23 -4.11
N TYR A 98 -12.84 -7.04 -4.44
CA TYR A 98 -12.99 -8.49 -4.60
C TYR A 98 -13.43 -9.16 -3.30
N ALA A 99 -12.86 -8.73 -2.17
CA ALA A 99 -13.22 -9.19 -0.84
C ALA A 99 -14.55 -8.62 -0.30
N LYS A 100 -15.26 -7.81 -1.09
CA LYS A 100 -16.50 -7.11 -0.68
C LYS A 100 -16.32 -6.22 0.55
N LEU A 101 -15.14 -5.62 0.68
CA LEU A 101 -14.79 -4.63 1.69
C LEU A 101 -15.03 -3.21 1.14
N PRO A 102 -15.24 -2.20 2.01
CA PRO A 102 -15.11 -0.80 1.60
C PRO A 102 -13.67 -0.50 1.17
N LEU A 103 -13.45 0.66 0.54
CA LEU A 103 -12.09 1.16 0.36
C LEU A 103 -11.43 1.33 1.72
N ILE A 104 -10.22 0.80 1.85
CA ILE A 104 -9.51 0.81 3.12
C ILE A 104 -8.95 2.21 3.39
N PRO A 105 -9.30 2.86 4.52
CA PRO A 105 -8.91 4.23 4.80
C PRO A 105 -7.43 4.34 5.18
N PRO A 106 -6.79 5.50 4.99
CA PRO A 106 -5.45 5.77 5.50
C PRO A 106 -5.46 5.84 7.04
N TYR A 107 -4.47 5.25 7.68
CA TYR A 107 -4.30 5.22 9.13
C TYR A 107 -4.27 6.61 9.79
N LEU A 108 -3.65 7.58 9.11
CA LEU A 108 -3.54 8.95 9.62
C LEU A 108 -4.78 9.82 9.34
N GLN A 109 -5.84 9.25 8.76
CA GLN A 109 -7.11 9.97 8.60
C GLN A 109 -7.63 10.45 9.97
N PRO A 110 -7.99 11.74 10.10
CA PRO A 110 -8.67 12.26 11.28
C PRO A 110 -9.95 11.46 11.58
N ASP A 111 -10.25 11.32 12.87
CA ASP A 111 -11.46 10.68 13.39
C ASP A 111 -11.64 9.20 13.00
N LEU A 112 -10.58 8.54 12.51
CA LEU A 112 -10.58 7.10 12.26
C LEU A 112 -10.34 6.33 13.56
N HIS A 113 -11.41 5.71 14.08
CA HIS A 113 -11.40 4.93 15.32
C HIS A 113 -11.81 3.47 15.13
N ASP A 114 -12.42 3.14 13.99
CA ASP A 114 -12.88 1.78 13.68
C ASP A 114 -12.01 1.15 12.59
N PHE A 115 -11.36 0.04 12.95
CA PHE A 115 -10.53 -0.78 12.06
C PHE A 115 -11.18 -2.13 11.74
N SER A 116 -12.49 -2.29 11.96
CA SER A 116 -13.21 -3.54 11.71
C SER A 116 -12.99 -4.06 10.28
N TYR A 117 -12.92 -3.16 9.29
CA TYR A 117 -12.67 -3.51 7.89
C TYR A 117 -11.19 -3.48 7.50
N GLY A 118 -10.30 -3.11 8.42
CA GLY A 118 -8.88 -2.90 8.20
C GLY A 118 -8.48 -1.43 8.01
N VAL A 119 -7.19 -1.20 7.83
CA VAL A 119 -6.61 0.14 7.68
C VAL A 119 -5.34 0.10 6.83
N ASN A 120 -5.06 1.18 6.11
CA ASN A 120 -3.92 1.31 5.23
C ASN A 120 -2.81 2.13 5.89
N PHE A 121 -1.68 1.49 6.15
CA PHE A 121 -0.47 2.07 6.74
C PHE A 121 0.60 2.44 5.70
N ALA A 122 0.35 2.21 4.40
CA ALA A 122 1.32 2.53 3.37
C ALA A 122 1.54 4.04 3.25
N SER A 123 2.80 4.44 3.06
CA SER A 123 3.24 5.84 3.05
C SER A 123 4.38 6.03 2.05
N ALA A 124 4.27 7.00 1.15
CA ALA A 124 5.27 7.22 0.12
C ALA A 124 6.61 7.65 0.71
N GLY A 125 7.66 7.03 0.17
CA GLY A 125 9.01 7.19 0.68
C GLY A 125 9.38 6.22 1.81
N SER A 126 8.41 5.47 2.35
CA SER A 126 8.69 4.38 3.29
C SER A 126 9.44 3.24 2.61
N GLY A 127 10.23 2.50 3.38
CA GLY A 127 10.90 1.29 2.93
C GLY A 127 11.13 0.32 4.08
N ALA A 128 11.68 -0.85 3.76
CA ALA A 128 11.81 -1.95 4.72
C ALA A 128 12.88 -1.70 5.80
N LEU A 129 13.85 -0.82 5.56
CA LEU A 129 14.93 -0.51 6.50
C LEU A 129 14.68 0.81 7.20
N ASP A 130 15.01 0.90 8.50
CA ASP A 130 14.86 2.11 9.32
C ASP A 130 15.59 3.33 8.75
N GLY A 131 16.72 3.10 8.09
CA GLY A 131 17.53 4.14 7.45
C GLY A 131 17.01 4.57 6.06
N THR A 132 15.92 3.99 5.57
CA THR A 132 15.37 4.36 4.25
C THR A 132 15.04 5.85 4.26
N ARG A 133 15.66 6.62 3.37
CA ARG A 133 15.43 8.07 3.21
C ARG A 133 15.66 8.92 4.47
N GLN A 134 16.39 8.41 5.46
CA GLN A 134 16.74 9.16 6.67
C GLN A 134 17.43 10.49 6.32
N GLY A 135 16.90 11.61 6.83
CA GLY A 135 17.43 12.96 6.58
C GLY A 135 17.01 13.62 5.25
N SER A 136 16.22 12.96 4.41
CA SER A 136 15.76 13.53 3.14
C SER A 136 14.33 14.09 3.16
N MET A 137 13.46 13.52 3.99
CA MET A 137 12.06 13.90 4.16
C MET A 137 11.47 13.16 5.37
N GLU A 138 10.40 13.69 5.96
CA GLU A 138 9.62 12.95 6.96
C GLU A 138 8.90 11.79 6.26
N ILE A 139 9.00 10.60 6.83
CA ILE A 139 8.39 9.36 6.34
C ILE A 139 7.80 8.59 7.51
N MET A 140 6.74 7.84 7.25
CA MET A 140 6.18 6.96 8.25
C MET A 140 7.07 5.71 8.40
N ALA A 141 7.83 5.63 9.49
CA ALA A 141 8.64 4.45 9.77
C ALA A 141 7.75 3.27 10.20
N LEU A 142 8.04 2.07 9.69
CA LEU A 142 7.33 0.84 10.11
C LEU A 142 7.41 0.63 11.63
N ASN A 143 8.50 1.04 12.29
CA ASN A 143 8.65 0.91 13.74
C ASN A 143 7.65 1.79 14.51
N ASN A 144 7.28 2.96 13.97
CA ASN A 144 6.31 3.86 14.60
C ASN A 144 4.88 3.27 14.54
N LEU A 145 4.60 2.41 13.54
CA LEU A 145 3.35 1.67 13.47
C LEU A 145 3.20 0.66 14.63
N VAL A 146 4.32 0.10 15.08
CA VAL A 146 4.33 -0.89 16.18
C VAL A 146 4.23 -0.19 17.53
N SER A 147 4.81 1.01 17.69
CA SER A 147 4.67 1.79 18.93
C SER A 147 3.31 2.48 19.06
N GLY A 148 2.60 2.67 17.95
CA GLY A 148 1.32 3.40 17.92
C GLY A 148 1.48 4.92 17.94
N ASP A 149 2.72 5.42 17.83
CA ASP A 149 2.99 6.85 17.75
C ASP A 149 2.72 7.35 16.33
N LYS A 150 1.76 8.27 16.21
CA LYS A 150 1.53 8.99 14.95
C LYS A 150 2.62 10.07 14.79
N PRO A 151 3.19 10.22 13.57
CA PRO A 151 4.07 11.34 13.27
C PRO A 151 3.34 12.69 13.42
#